data_AF-A0A971TUA1-F1
#
_entry.id   AF-A0A971TUA1-F1
#
_cell.length_a   1.000
_cell.length_b   1.000
_cell.length_c   1.000
_cell.angle_alpha   90.00
_cell.angle_beta   90.00
_cell.angle_gamma   90.00
#
_symmetry.space_group_name_H-M   'P 1'
#
loop_
_entity.id
_entity.type
_entity.pdbx_description
1 polymer ?
#
loop_
_entity_poly.entity_id
_entity_poly.type
_entity_poly.pdbx_seq_one_letter_code
_entity_poly.pdbx_strand_id
1 'polypeptide(L)'
;MSEFDHKAREWDQNTQYQERAAAVAASLLEMVPLRPGLRALEFGAGTGLLSFTLAGHFREIVMMDSSSEMVKVMEEKVTQRQMHHLIPCFGELTEESFPPESFDVIYNLMVMHHVEDIPALLHQFHGLLRPGGWLVLADLYAEDGTFHSKGFHGHKGFDPQELRREVEAAGLLFKEVRPCYTSRKEKEGVVREYPVFMMTALKPEAEDSQRREALTTFARRLVSGESGKPLYEEYRPYIETVTPFEAMMLLDNLLKEGHSFGTVKYYTARLLNLFYKPLAAWSCELPGEGHFLYYLAQENREAEKIMADIKKVAKQYLSQENTSPEALINLELLTLLSRLDDYTIHYVKKENILFPWLEKVHPEAGCLQIMWSLHDDFRRTLRALKKMLREGTPGREQLSPLLGNLFFVVLPVIFREEHILFPVALSAVPRKAWDDILEESMETGWCYGVMPVLPWREESAAAGKESAGAGTLSGGGSGLIDMGTGLLTPEQLALMLNHMPIDVTLVNEHDVVLYFSGGPHRIFPRSKAVIGRKVQNCHPPESVHMVEEILAAFRNGDKDQADFWIQSRGKFIHIRYFALRDETGNYRGTLEFSQDITEIKKLEGEKRLLDWEK
;
A
#
# COMPACT_ATOMS: atom_id res chain seq x y z
N MET A 1 25.31 -26.03 -30.05
CA MET A 1 24.07 -25.66 -30.76
C MET A 1 23.02 -25.41 -29.71
N SER A 2 22.40 -24.24 -29.73
CA SER A 2 21.30 -23.89 -28.84
C SER A 2 20.01 -24.60 -29.28
N GLU A 3 19.00 -24.72 -28.40
CA GLU A 3 17.67 -25.22 -28.78
C GLU A 3 17.03 -24.37 -29.90
N PHE A 4 17.43 -23.10 -30.00
CA PHE A 4 16.94 -22.12 -30.97
C PHE A 4 17.49 -22.36 -32.39
N ASP A 5 18.69 -22.93 -32.52
CA ASP A 5 19.33 -23.15 -33.83
C ASP A 5 18.47 -24.04 -34.74
N HIS A 6 17.77 -25.03 -34.16
CA HIS A 6 16.90 -25.94 -34.90
C HIS A 6 15.54 -25.33 -35.28
N LYS A 7 15.11 -24.25 -34.61
CA LYS A 7 13.79 -23.62 -34.81
C LYS A 7 13.84 -22.38 -35.70
N ALA A 8 15.02 -21.81 -35.93
CA ALA A 8 15.19 -20.51 -36.60
C ALA A 8 14.45 -20.39 -37.94
N ARG A 9 14.52 -21.41 -38.82
CA ARG A 9 13.90 -21.36 -40.16
C ARG A 9 12.37 -21.41 -40.16
N GLU A 10 11.78 -21.99 -39.13
CA GLU A 10 10.32 -22.13 -38.99
C GLU A 10 9.75 -21.10 -38.00
N TRP A 11 10.61 -20.34 -37.32
CA TRP A 11 10.22 -19.41 -36.26
C TRP A 11 9.17 -18.40 -36.72
N ASP A 12 9.39 -17.79 -37.89
CA ASP A 12 8.50 -16.80 -38.48
C ASP A 12 7.19 -17.41 -39.00
N GLN A 13 7.05 -18.73 -39.09
CA GLN A 13 5.80 -19.39 -39.55
C GLN A 13 4.77 -19.52 -38.42
N ASN A 14 5.20 -19.34 -37.17
CA ASN A 14 4.30 -19.43 -36.01
C ASN A 14 3.48 -18.14 -35.84
N THR A 15 2.18 -18.22 -36.11
CA THR A 15 1.25 -17.08 -36.02
C THR A 15 1.20 -16.47 -34.63
N GLN A 16 1.30 -17.28 -33.56
CA GLN A 16 1.31 -16.77 -32.19
C GLN A 16 2.55 -15.91 -31.90
N TYR A 17 3.70 -16.22 -32.51
CA TYR A 17 4.91 -15.42 -32.33
C TYR A 17 4.80 -14.08 -33.07
N GLN A 18 4.19 -14.07 -34.24
CA GLN A 18 3.90 -12.84 -35.00
C GLN A 18 2.90 -11.95 -34.25
N GLU A 19 1.79 -12.52 -33.77
CA GLU A 19 0.77 -11.80 -33.00
C GLU A 19 1.33 -11.21 -31.72
N ARG A 20 2.15 -11.97 -30.98
CA ARG A 20 2.83 -11.48 -29.79
C ARG A 20 3.76 -10.31 -30.10
N ALA A 21 4.59 -10.42 -31.14
CA ALA A 21 5.48 -9.35 -31.54
C ALA A 21 4.70 -8.07 -31.93
N ALA A 22 3.59 -8.21 -32.64
CA ALA A 22 2.73 -7.08 -33.01
C ALA A 22 2.05 -6.43 -31.80
N ALA A 23 1.52 -7.21 -30.86
CA ALA A 23 0.88 -6.71 -29.64
C ALA A 23 1.88 -5.98 -28.72
N VAL A 24 3.09 -6.52 -28.60
CA VAL A 24 4.19 -5.90 -27.85
C VAL A 24 4.66 -4.64 -28.54
N ALA A 25 4.82 -4.63 -29.87
CA ALA A 25 5.15 -3.41 -30.61
C ALA A 25 4.12 -2.31 -30.37
N ALA A 26 2.82 -2.62 -30.48
CA ALA A 26 1.74 -1.66 -30.21
C ALA A 26 1.82 -1.11 -28.77
N SER A 27 2.02 -2.00 -27.79
CA SER A 27 2.12 -1.61 -26.38
C SER A 27 3.33 -0.70 -26.12
N LEU A 28 4.48 -0.97 -26.77
CA LEU A 28 5.69 -0.14 -26.66
C LEU A 28 5.44 1.26 -27.20
N LEU A 29 4.80 1.37 -28.37
CA LEU A 29 4.50 2.65 -29.02
C LEU A 29 3.50 3.50 -28.23
N GLU A 30 2.64 2.88 -27.42
CA GLU A 30 1.75 3.59 -26.51
C GLU A 30 2.45 4.08 -25.23
N MET A 31 3.36 3.27 -24.67
CA MET A 31 3.97 3.54 -23.37
C MET A 31 5.21 4.42 -23.44
N VAL A 32 5.92 4.41 -24.58
CA VAL A 32 7.18 5.12 -24.74
C VAL A 32 7.02 6.29 -25.72
N PRO A 33 7.33 7.53 -25.31
CA PRO A 33 7.23 8.70 -26.18
C PRO A 33 8.39 8.75 -27.19
N LEU A 34 8.33 7.88 -28.21
CA LEU A 34 9.34 7.82 -29.26
C LEU A 34 9.36 9.12 -30.09
N ARG A 35 10.55 9.53 -30.50
CA ARG A 35 10.80 10.70 -31.36
C ARG A 35 11.59 10.27 -32.60
N PRO A 36 11.52 11.02 -33.71
CA PRO A 36 12.37 10.74 -34.86
C PRO A 36 13.85 10.80 -34.48
N GLY A 37 14.66 9.89 -35.02
CA GLY A 37 16.11 9.93 -34.85
C GLY A 37 16.69 9.01 -33.75
N LEU A 38 15.84 8.35 -32.96
CA LEU A 38 16.26 7.47 -31.86
C LEU A 38 16.97 6.23 -32.38
N ARG A 39 17.97 5.76 -31.62
CA ARG A 39 18.69 4.52 -31.82
C ARG A 39 18.29 3.50 -30.76
N ALA A 40 17.97 2.28 -31.18
CA ALA A 40 17.54 1.22 -30.27
C ALA A 40 18.43 -0.02 -30.29
N LEU A 41 18.37 -0.78 -29.19
CA LEU A 41 18.89 -2.14 -29.07
C LEU A 41 17.72 -3.09 -28.75
N GLU A 42 17.50 -4.10 -29.59
CA GLU A 42 16.75 -5.28 -29.22
C GLU A 42 17.71 -6.33 -28.66
N PHE A 43 17.58 -6.64 -27.37
CA PHE A 43 18.33 -7.73 -26.73
C PHE A 43 17.56 -9.05 -26.89
N GLY A 44 18.21 -10.10 -27.41
CA GLY A 44 17.58 -11.39 -27.67
C GLY A 44 16.59 -11.34 -28.84
N ALA A 45 17.00 -10.75 -29.95
CA ALA A 45 16.10 -10.40 -31.05
C ALA A 45 15.55 -11.60 -31.84
N GLY A 46 16.11 -12.79 -31.70
CA GLY A 46 15.75 -13.98 -32.48
C GLY A 46 15.86 -13.69 -33.98
N THR A 47 14.78 -13.91 -34.74
CA THR A 47 14.71 -13.58 -36.17
C THR A 47 14.31 -12.12 -36.45
N GLY A 48 14.19 -11.29 -35.41
CA GLY A 48 13.90 -9.85 -35.48
C GLY A 48 12.42 -9.46 -35.59
N LEU A 49 11.46 -10.37 -35.34
CA LEU A 49 10.01 -10.13 -35.55
C LEU A 49 9.51 -8.79 -34.94
N LEU A 50 9.94 -8.46 -33.72
CA LEU A 50 9.57 -7.21 -33.05
C LEU A 50 10.22 -6.00 -33.74
N SER A 51 11.54 -6.00 -33.94
CA SER A 51 12.25 -4.92 -34.63
C SER A 51 11.75 -4.64 -36.05
N PHE A 52 11.38 -5.66 -36.82
CA PHE A 52 10.77 -5.45 -38.14
C PHE A 52 9.42 -4.73 -38.06
N THR A 53 8.67 -4.91 -36.97
CA THR A 53 7.40 -4.20 -36.72
C THR A 53 7.64 -2.76 -36.28
N LEU A 54 8.74 -2.52 -35.55
CA LEU A 54 9.13 -1.19 -35.04
C LEU A 54 10.02 -0.38 -36.00
N ALA A 55 10.41 -0.96 -37.13
CA ALA A 55 11.42 -0.41 -38.04
C ALA A 55 11.18 1.03 -38.50
N GLY A 56 9.92 1.48 -38.58
CA GLY A 56 9.56 2.84 -38.98
C GLY A 56 9.72 3.91 -37.89
N HIS A 57 9.98 3.52 -36.64
CA HIS A 57 10.00 4.43 -35.49
C HIS A 57 11.41 4.80 -35.00
N PHE A 58 12.44 4.15 -35.54
CA PHE A 58 13.83 4.33 -35.14
C PHE A 58 14.71 4.66 -36.34
N ARG A 59 15.72 5.50 -36.11
CA ARG A 59 16.77 5.77 -37.11
C ARG A 59 17.59 4.52 -37.38
N GLU A 60 17.85 3.75 -36.33
CA GLU A 60 18.67 2.54 -36.37
C GLU A 60 18.25 1.62 -35.23
N ILE A 61 18.17 0.33 -35.50
CA ILE A 61 17.91 -0.71 -34.50
C ILE A 61 19.01 -1.76 -34.58
N VAL A 62 19.77 -1.93 -33.52
CA VAL A 62 20.70 -3.05 -33.37
C VAL A 62 19.93 -4.23 -32.81
N MET A 63 19.93 -5.34 -33.52
CA MET A 63 19.23 -6.57 -33.14
C MET A 63 20.26 -7.61 -32.71
N MET A 64 20.43 -7.78 -31.41
CA MET A 64 21.47 -8.65 -30.84
C MET A 64 20.89 -10.01 -30.44
N ASP A 65 21.54 -11.10 -30.84
CA ASP A 65 21.16 -12.46 -30.42
C ASP A 65 22.38 -13.39 -30.32
N SER A 66 22.33 -14.34 -29.38
CA SER A 66 23.40 -15.31 -29.15
C SER A 66 23.29 -16.57 -30.00
N SER A 67 22.20 -16.77 -30.76
CA SER A 67 22.05 -17.84 -31.75
C SER A 67 22.48 -17.39 -33.13
N SER A 68 23.56 -17.99 -33.64
CA SER A 68 24.07 -17.69 -34.99
C SER A 68 23.06 -18.02 -36.11
N GLU A 69 22.17 -18.99 -35.90
CA GLU A 69 21.15 -19.35 -36.90
C GLU A 69 19.98 -18.36 -36.90
N MET A 70 19.59 -17.84 -35.74
CA MET A 70 18.60 -16.76 -35.64
C MET A 70 19.09 -15.50 -36.34
N VAL A 71 20.35 -15.13 -36.10
CA VAL A 71 20.99 -13.97 -36.76
C VAL A 71 21.07 -14.15 -38.27
N LYS A 72 21.39 -15.34 -38.79
CA LYS A 72 21.37 -15.59 -40.24
C LYS A 72 19.99 -15.33 -40.87
N VAL A 73 18.91 -15.81 -40.25
CA VAL A 73 17.55 -15.56 -40.73
C VAL A 73 17.22 -14.06 -40.69
N MET A 74 17.65 -13.37 -39.63
CA MET A 74 17.52 -11.93 -39.50
C MET A 74 18.26 -11.18 -40.60
N GLU A 75 19.52 -11.54 -40.89
CA GLU A 75 20.35 -10.98 -41.98
C GLU A 75 19.71 -11.16 -43.36
N GLU A 76 19.18 -12.36 -43.63
CA GLU A 76 18.47 -12.67 -44.88
C GLU A 76 17.25 -11.76 -45.04
N LYS A 77 16.45 -11.58 -43.99
CA LYS A 77 15.27 -10.71 -44.00
C LYS A 77 15.64 -9.24 -44.21
N VAL A 78 16.68 -8.76 -43.54
CA VAL A 78 17.18 -7.38 -43.69
C VAL A 78 17.59 -7.14 -45.15
N THR A 79 18.32 -8.08 -45.74
CA THR A 79 18.79 -8.01 -47.13
C THR A 79 17.62 -8.04 -48.12
N GLN A 80 16.68 -8.97 -47.94
CA GLN A 80 15.52 -9.12 -48.82
C GLN A 80 14.58 -7.91 -48.79
N ARG A 81 14.40 -7.29 -47.62
CA ARG A 81 13.51 -6.12 -47.44
C ARG A 81 14.23 -4.78 -47.62
N GLN A 82 15.54 -4.79 -47.88
CA GLN A 82 16.38 -3.61 -48.03
C GLN A 82 16.32 -2.65 -46.83
N MET A 83 16.18 -3.20 -45.62
CA MET A 83 16.05 -2.44 -44.36
C MET A 83 17.40 -2.28 -43.66
N HIS A 84 18.34 -1.60 -44.32
CA HIS A 84 19.75 -1.51 -43.89
C HIS A 84 19.96 -0.81 -42.53
N HIS A 85 18.96 -0.12 -42.00
CA HIS A 85 18.98 0.50 -40.68
C HIS A 85 18.62 -0.47 -39.53
N LEU A 86 18.20 -1.69 -39.86
CA LEU A 86 18.12 -2.81 -38.93
C LEU A 86 19.44 -3.57 -39.01
N ILE A 87 20.19 -3.62 -37.92
CA ILE A 87 21.58 -4.12 -37.85
C ILE A 87 21.60 -5.44 -37.08
N PRO A 88 21.70 -6.60 -37.77
CA PRO A 88 21.92 -7.88 -37.11
C PRO A 88 23.26 -7.90 -36.38
N CYS A 89 23.27 -8.40 -35.15
CA CYS A 89 24.45 -8.48 -34.30
C CYS A 89 24.50 -9.85 -33.60
N PHE A 90 25.49 -10.67 -33.96
CA PHE A 90 25.73 -11.95 -33.30
C PHE A 90 26.64 -11.78 -32.08
N GLY A 91 26.16 -12.18 -30.90
CA GLY A 91 26.96 -12.17 -29.67
C GLY A 91 26.12 -12.20 -28.40
N GLU A 92 26.82 -12.31 -27.28
CA GLU A 92 26.25 -12.07 -25.94
C GLU A 92 26.56 -10.65 -25.49
N LEU A 93 25.70 -10.08 -24.65
CA LEU A 93 25.94 -8.74 -24.12
C LEU A 93 27.03 -8.78 -23.04
N THR A 94 28.06 -7.98 -23.25
CA THR A 94 29.19 -7.79 -22.33
C THR A 94 29.48 -6.29 -22.19
N GLU A 95 30.25 -5.89 -21.17
CA GLU A 95 30.63 -4.48 -20.96
C GLU A 95 31.40 -3.85 -22.13
N GLU A 96 32.08 -4.67 -22.95
CA GLU A 96 32.82 -4.21 -24.12
C GLU A 96 32.01 -4.24 -25.43
N SER A 97 30.76 -4.74 -25.39
CA SER A 97 29.94 -4.93 -26.59
C SER A 97 29.61 -3.60 -27.29
N PHE A 98 29.38 -2.54 -26.51
CA PHE A 98 29.09 -1.20 -27.03
C PHE A 98 29.67 -0.13 -26.10
N PRO A 99 29.99 1.07 -26.62
CA PRO A 99 30.33 2.21 -25.78
C PRO A 99 29.18 2.55 -24.81
N PRO A 100 29.45 3.11 -23.62
CA PRO A 100 28.42 3.64 -22.74
C PRO A 100 27.53 4.66 -23.46
N GLU A 101 26.27 4.78 -23.03
CA GLU A 101 25.31 5.78 -23.54
C GLU A 101 25.11 5.73 -25.07
N SER A 102 25.13 4.50 -25.60
CA SER A 102 24.99 4.21 -27.02
C SER A 102 23.55 4.22 -27.53
N PHE A 103 22.56 3.99 -26.67
CA PHE A 103 21.18 3.74 -27.08
C PHE A 103 20.20 4.69 -26.40
N ASP A 104 19.19 5.12 -27.14
CA ASP A 104 18.08 5.90 -26.59
C ASP A 104 16.95 5.00 -26.07
N VAL A 105 16.82 3.79 -26.62
CA VAL A 105 15.86 2.76 -26.17
C VAL A 105 16.51 1.39 -26.17
N ILE A 106 16.35 0.63 -25.09
CA ILE A 106 16.67 -0.81 -25.05
C ILE A 106 15.36 -1.55 -24.81
N TYR A 107 15.08 -2.56 -25.63
CA TYR A 107 13.91 -3.40 -25.43
C TYR A 107 14.21 -4.89 -25.65
N ASN A 108 13.33 -5.75 -25.16
CA ASN A 108 13.40 -7.18 -25.39
C ASN A 108 12.01 -7.80 -25.52
N LEU A 109 11.96 -9.06 -25.96
CA LEU A 109 10.74 -9.84 -25.97
C LEU A 109 11.05 -11.31 -25.67
N MET A 110 10.54 -11.82 -24.54
CA MET A 110 10.59 -13.25 -24.18
C MET A 110 12.02 -13.81 -24.16
N VAL A 111 12.98 -13.07 -23.60
CA VAL A 111 14.37 -13.53 -23.48
C VAL A 111 14.94 -13.44 -22.06
N MET A 112 14.37 -12.59 -21.19
CA MET A 112 14.94 -12.42 -19.84
C MET A 112 14.83 -13.70 -19.03
N HIS A 113 13.78 -14.49 -19.23
CA HIS A 113 13.66 -15.77 -18.54
C HIS A 113 14.77 -16.79 -18.90
N HIS A 114 15.55 -16.55 -19.95
CA HIS A 114 16.72 -17.35 -20.29
C HIS A 114 18.04 -16.84 -19.67
N VAL A 115 18.05 -15.65 -19.07
CA VAL A 115 19.24 -15.03 -18.49
C VAL A 115 19.42 -15.49 -17.05
N GLU A 116 20.64 -15.85 -16.65
CA GLU A 116 20.91 -16.32 -15.28
C GLU A 116 21.04 -15.17 -14.25
N ASP A 117 21.69 -14.06 -14.63
CA ASP A 117 21.96 -12.92 -13.76
C ASP A 117 21.24 -11.65 -14.26
N ILE A 118 20.00 -11.49 -13.80
CA ILE A 118 19.16 -10.33 -14.12
C ILE A 118 19.74 -9.01 -13.56
N PRO A 119 20.19 -8.93 -12.30
CA PRO A 119 20.81 -7.72 -11.77
C PRO A 119 22.00 -7.22 -12.61
N ALA A 120 22.90 -8.12 -13.02
CA ALA A 120 24.05 -7.76 -13.85
C ALA A 120 23.61 -7.22 -15.23
N LEU A 121 22.63 -7.88 -15.86
CA LEU A 121 22.08 -7.44 -17.14
C LEU A 121 21.45 -6.03 -17.04
N LEU A 122 20.67 -5.77 -15.99
CA LEU A 122 20.04 -4.47 -15.77
C LEU A 122 21.08 -3.37 -15.55
N HIS A 123 22.19 -3.66 -14.86
CA HIS A 123 23.31 -2.74 -14.70
C HIS A 123 23.97 -2.40 -16.05
N GLN A 124 24.15 -3.40 -16.91
CA GLN A 124 24.66 -3.20 -18.28
C GLN A 124 23.69 -2.34 -19.11
N PHE A 125 22.38 -2.61 -19.06
CA PHE A 125 21.38 -1.79 -19.73
C PHE A 125 21.42 -0.33 -19.26
N HIS A 126 21.56 -0.10 -17.96
CA HIS A 126 21.72 1.25 -17.42
C HIS A 126 22.98 1.94 -17.98
N GLY A 127 24.11 1.24 -18.09
CA GLY A 127 25.35 1.79 -18.68
C GLY A 127 25.21 2.15 -20.17
N LEU A 128 24.46 1.34 -20.92
CA LEU A 128 24.27 1.49 -22.36
C LEU A 128 23.20 2.52 -22.75
N LEU A 129 22.22 2.76 -21.89
CA LEU A 129 21.22 3.80 -22.10
C LEU A 129 21.82 5.20 -21.96
N ARG A 130 21.40 6.12 -22.82
CA ARG A 130 21.64 7.54 -22.63
C ARG A 130 20.81 8.08 -21.46
N PRO A 131 21.24 9.17 -20.80
CA PRO A 131 20.37 9.91 -19.90
C PRO A 131 19.05 10.27 -20.59
N GLY A 132 17.91 10.02 -19.94
CA GLY A 132 16.58 10.13 -20.54
C GLY A 132 16.16 8.98 -21.47
N GLY A 133 17.00 7.94 -21.60
CA GLY A 133 16.73 6.76 -22.41
C GLY A 133 15.77 5.78 -21.73
N TRP A 134 15.08 4.96 -22.53
CA TRP A 134 14.03 4.05 -22.06
C TRP A 134 14.46 2.59 -22.08
N LEU A 135 14.17 1.87 -21.00
CA LEU A 135 14.20 0.41 -20.94
C LEU A 135 12.76 -0.12 -21.06
N VAL A 136 12.54 -1.09 -21.94
CA VAL A 136 11.23 -1.75 -22.14
C VAL A 136 11.40 -3.26 -22.06
N LEU A 137 10.83 -3.88 -21.02
CA LEU A 137 10.96 -5.30 -20.79
C LEU A 137 9.63 -6.00 -21.06
N ALA A 138 9.61 -7.00 -21.94
CA ALA A 138 8.41 -7.80 -22.20
C ALA A 138 8.67 -9.29 -21.96
N ASP A 139 8.09 -9.84 -20.90
CA ASP A 139 8.29 -11.23 -20.49
C ASP A 139 7.08 -11.82 -19.74
N LEU A 140 7.14 -13.11 -19.41
CA LEU A 140 6.09 -13.86 -18.73
C LEU A 140 5.89 -13.38 -17.30
N TYR A 141 4.63 -13.29 -16.87
CA TYR A 141 4.33 -13.35 -15.44
C TYR A 141 4.80 -14.68 -14.85
N ALA A 142 5.12 -14.68 -13.55
CA ALA A 142 5.48 -15.88 -12.81
C ALA A 142 4.50 -17.04 -13.05
N GLU A 143 5.03 -18.21 -13.39
CA GLU A 143 4.25 -19.39 -13.79
C GLU A 143 4.77 -20.69 -13.17
N ASP A 144 4.03 -21.79 -13.35
CA ASP A 144 4.26 -23.07 -12.66
C ASP A 144 5.37 -23.95 -13.29
N GLY A 145 6.05 -23.46 -14.33
CA GLY A 145 7.05 -24.17 -15.12
C GLY A 145 6.47 -24.85 -16.35
N THR A 146 5.15 -24.86 -16.52
CA THR A 146 4.51 -25.58 -17.63
C THR A 146 4.59 -24.84 -18.95
N PHE A 147 5.01 -23.57 -18.98
CA PHE A 147 5.34 -22.90 -20.22
C PHE A 147 6.54 -23.56 -20.93
N HIS A 148 7.54 -24.00 -20.17
CA HIS A 148 8.83 -24.43 -20.70
C HIS A 148 8.87 -25.92 -21.08
N SER A 149 9.90 -26.32 -21.84
CA SER A 149 10.21 -27.71 -22.16
C SER A 149 10.78 -28.44 -20.93
N LYS A 150 10.72 -29.79 -20.92
CA LYS A 150 11.35 -30.58 -19.84
C LYS A 150 12.86 -30.33 -19.84
N GLY A 151 13.43 -29.97 -18.69
CA GLY A 151 14.87 -29.68 -18.55
C GLY A 151 15.25 -28.20 -18.73
N PHE A 152 14.29 -27.28 -18.71
CA PHE A 152 14.56 -25.85 -18.70
C PHE A 152 15.18 -25.39 -17.37
N HIS A 153 16.23 -24.57 -17.46
CA HIS A 153 17.05 -24.13 -16.32
C HIS A 153 16.97 -22.62 -16.02
N GLY A 154 16.15 -21.86 -16.76
CA GLY A 154 15.97 -20.42 -16.55
C GLY A 154 14.82 -20.05 -15.60
N HIS A 155 14.44 -18.78 -15.60
CA HIS A 155 13.35 -18.26 -14.76
C HIS A 155 11.97 -18.70 -15.28
N LYS A 156 11.04 -19.01 -14.38
CA LYS A 156 9.66 -19.41 -14.70
C LYS A 156 8.75 -18.19 -14.73
N GLY A 157 9.07 -17.24 -15.61
CA GLY A 157 8.51 -15.89 -15.58
C GLY A 157 8.96 -15.08 -14.37
N PHE A 158 8.37 -13.89 -14.20
CA PHE A 158 8.76 -12.92 -13.19
C PHE A 158 7.56 -12.39 -12.40
N ASP A 159 7.77 -12.12 -11.12
CA ASP A 159 6.91 -11.20 -10.37
C ASP A 159 7.29 -9.76 -10.77
N PRO A 160 6.36 -8.97 -11.34
CA PRO A 160 6.63 -7.58 -11.71
C PRO A 160 7.13 -6.69 -10.56
N GLN A 161 6.73 -6.96 -9.32
CA GLN A 161 7.16 -6.15 -8.18
C GLN A 161 8.60 -6.47 -7.78
N GLU A 162 9.02 -7.74 -7.85
CA GLU A 162 10.41 -8.12 -7.63
C GLU A 162 11.30 -7.56 -8.75
N LEU A 163 10.89 -7.73 -10.01
CA LEU A 163 11.64 -7.19 -11.14
C LEU A 163 11.74 -5.66 -11.10
N ARG A 164 10.70 -4.96 -10.63
CA ARG A 164 10.74 -3.51 -10.40
C ARG A 164 11.85 -3.13 -9.43
N ARG A 165 12.01 -3.84 -8.31
CA ARG A 165 13.06 -3.55 -7.33
C ARG A 165 14.44 -3.70 -7.94
N GLU A 166 14.66 -4.73 -8.76
CA GLU A 166 15.93 -4.94 -9.46
C GLU A 166 16.20 -3.82 -10.48
N VAL A 167 15.17 -3.37 -11.22
CA VAL A 167 15.27 -2.23 -12.14
C VAL A 167 15.63 -0.94 -11.41
N GLU A 168 14.98 -0.67 -10.28
CA GLU A 168 15.27 0.50 -9.44
C GLU A 168 16.68 0.42 -8.81
N ALA A 169 17.10 -0.78 -8.38
CA ALA A 169 18.45 -1.02 -7.84
C ALA A 169 19.56 -0.83 -8.90
N ALA A 170 19.25 -1.07 -10.17
CA ALA A 170 20.14 -0.77 -11.30
C ALA A 170 20.20 0.72 -11.68
N GLY A 171 19.51 1.61 -10.94
CA GLY A 171 19.54 3.05 -11.16
C GLY A 171 18.54 3.57 -12.20
N LEU A 172 17.60 2.74 -12.64
CA LEU A 172 16.54 3.12 -13.58
C LEU A 172 15.27 3.53 -12.84
N LEU A 173 14.58 4.57 -13.32
CA LEU A 173 13.30 5.02 -12.78
C LEU A 173 12.17 4.20 -13.38
N PHE A 174 11.60 3.28 -12.60
CA PHE A 174 10.38 2.58 -12.98
C PHE A 174 9.26 3.57 -13.38
N LYS A 175 8.51 3.24 -14.44
CA LYS A 175 7.41 4.06 -14.94
C LYS A 175 6.08 3.32 -14.85
N GLU A 176 5.98 2.18 -15.50
CA GLU A 176 4.72 1.45 -15.59
C GLU A 176 4.97 -0.04 -15.82
N VAL A 177 4.03 -0.88 -15.38
CA VAL A 177 3.93 -2.27 -15.81
C VAL A 177 2.47 -2.62 -16.09
N ARG A 178 2.22 -3.32 -17.21
CA ARG A 178 0.87 -3.79 -17.58
C ARG A 178 0.91 -5.07 -18.42
N PRO A 179 -0.14 -5.91 -18.40
CA PRO A 179 -0.28 -6.99 -19.36
C PRO A 179 -0.31 -6.45 -20.80
N CYS A 180 0.39 -7.10 -21.73
CA CYS A 180 0.46 -6.69 -23.13
C CYS A 180 0.06 -7.81 -24.12
N TYR A 181 0.11 -9.08 -23.70
CA TYR A 181 -0.29 -10.22 -24.52
C TYR A 181 -0.61 -11.44 -23.65
N THR A 182 -1.26 -12.47 -24.21
CA THR A 182 -1.44 -13.76 -23.54
C THR A 182 -1.11 -14.89 -24.51
N SER A 183 -0.03 -15.61 -24.22
CA SER A 183 0.38 -16.78 -25.01
C SER A 183 -0.47 -17.99 -24.63
N ARG A 184 -0.86 -18.81 -25.59
CA ARG A 184 -1.65 -20.04 -25.36
C ARG A 184 -0.84 -21.27 -25.76
N LYS A 185 -0.67 -22.24 -24.87
CA LYS A 185 -0.04 -23.53 -25.21
C LYS A 185 -0.98 -24.67 -24.87
N GLU A 186 -1.09 -25.60 -25.81
CA GLU A 186 -1.78 -26.86 -25.59
C GLU A 186 -0.75 -27.93 -25.19
N LYS A 187 -0.95 -28.55 -24.02
CA LYS A 187 -0.19 -29.72 -23.57
C LYS A 187 -1.16 -30.77 -23.07
N GLU A 188 -1.04 -31.99 -23.60
CA GLU A 188 -1.86 -33.14 -23.20
C GLU A 188 -3.38 -32.87 -23.33
N GLY A 189 -3.80 -32.10 -24.33
CA GLY A 189 -5.21 -31.75 -24.58
C GLY A 189 -5.77 -30.63 -23.69
N VAL A 190 -4.94 -30.01 -22.84
CA VAL A 190 -5.32 -28.86 -22.01
C VAL A 190 -4.65 -27.60 -22.57
N VAL A 191 -5.48 -26.62 -22.95
CA VAL A 191 -5.01 -25.28 -23.33
C VAL A 191 -4.76 -24.48 -22.05
N ARG A 192 -3.54 -23.98 -21.90
CA ARG A 192 -3.12 -23.10 -20.81
C ARG A 192 -2.77 -21.72 -21.35
N GLU A 193 -3.12 -20.70 -20.58
CA GLU A 193 -2.83 -19.30 -20.89
C GLU A 193 -1.65 -18.80 -20.05
N TYR A 194 -0.74 -18.07 -20.69
CA TYR A 194 0.48 -17.54 -20.10
C TYR A 194 0.57 -16.04 -20.42
N PRO A 195 0.14 -15.17 -19.51
CA PRO A 195 0.15 -13.74 -19.75
C PRO A 195 1.59 -13.21 -19.82
N VAL A 196 1.79 -12.23 -20.69
CA VAL A 196 3.04 -11.49 -20.89
C VAL A 196 2.79 -10.06 -20.44
N PHE A 197 3.67 -9.51 -19.62
CA PHE A 197 3.65 -8.10 -19.25
C PHE A 197 4.63 -7.29 -20.08
N MET A 198 4.43 -5.98 -20.08
CA MET A 198 5.40 -4.98 -20.47
C MET A 198 5.70 -4.08 -19.28
N MET A 199 6.98 -3.95 -18.94
CA MET A 199 7.49 -3.02 -17.94
C MET A 199 8.33 -1.94 -18.63
N THR A 200 8.14 -0.68 -18.25
CA THR A 200 8.95 0.44 -18.75
C THR A 200 9.69 1.13 -17.61
N ALA A 201 10.93 1.53 -17.89
CA ALA A 201 11.75 2.33 -17.00
C ALA A 201 12.55 3.37 -17.78
N LEU A 202 12.98 4.42 -17.11
CA LEU A 202 13.71 5.55 -17.68
C LEU A 202 15.04 5.70 -16.97
N LYS A 203 16.15 5.82 -17.72
CA LYS A 203 17.40 6.29 -17.12
C LYS A 203 17.25 7.78 -16.78
N PRO A 204 17.43 8.19 -15.51
CA PRO A 204 17.36 9.61 -15.14
C PRO A 204 18.29 10.47 -16.01
N GLU A 205 17.95 11.74 -16.17
CA GLU A 205 18.90 12.70 -16.74
C GLU A 205 20.11 12.85 -15.80
N ALA A 206 21.29 13.15 -16.36
CA ALA A 206 22.52 13.26 -15.57
C ALA A 206 22.42 14.35 -14.48
N GLU A 207 21.71 15.45 -14.78
CA GLU A 207 21.41 16.51 -13.81
C GLU A 207 20.56 16.01 -12.63
N ASP A 208 19.56 15.15 -12.87
CA ASP A 208 18.70 14.60 -11.81
C ASP A 208 19.47 13.68 -10.85
N SER A 209 20.41 12.89 -11.37
CA SER A 209 21.25 12.02 -10.54
C SER A 209 22.21 12.82 -9.67
N GLN A 210 22.93 13.79 -10.26
CA GLN A 210 23.83 14.67 -9.52
C GLN A 210 23.10 15.47 -8.44
N ARG A 211 21.89 15.94 -8.77
CA ARG A 211 21.02 16.68 -7.86
C ARG A 211 20.62 15.86 -6.63
N ARG A 212 20.19 14.61 -6.82
CA ARG A 212 19.82 13.71 -5.71
C ARG A 212 21.00 13.43 -4.78
N GLU A 213 22.17 13.19 -5.36
CA GLU A 213 23.41 12.99 -4.60
C GLU A 213 23.79 14.25 -3.80
N ALA A 214 23.68 15.43 -4.41
CA ALA A 214 23.95 16.70 -3.75
C ALA A 214 23.02 16.95 -2.55
N LEU A 215 21.71 16.74 -2.72
CA LEU A 215 20.72 16.90 -1.64
C LEU A 215 20.93 15.87 -0.51
N THR A 216 21.25 14.62 -0.84
CA THR A 216 21.54 13.57 0.16
C THR A 216 22.82 13.89 0.92
N THR A 217 23.88 14.33 0.22
CA THR A 217 25.15 14.75 0.83
C THR A 217 24.97 15.95 1.76
N PHE A 218 24.19 16.94 1.33
CA PHE A 218 23.81 18.08 2.17
C PHE A 218 23.14 17.64 3.47
N ALA A 219 22.15 16.73 3.38
CA ALA A 219 21.44 16.23 4.54
C ALA A 219 22.35 15.45 5.50
N ARG A 220 23.23 14.59 4.96
CA ARG A 220 24.22 13.84 5.74
C ARG A 220 25.16 14.75 6.52
N ARG A 221 25.67 15.81 5.88
CA ARG A 221 26.54 16.81 6.54
C ARG A 221 25.78 17.57 7.63
N LEU A 222 24.52 17.93 7.36
CA LEU A 222 23.67 18.58 8.35
C LEU A 222 23.44 17.69 9.59
N VAL A 223 23.12 16.41 9.39
CA VAL A 223 22.94 15.43 10.48
C VAL A 223 24.24 15.19 11.26
N SER A 224 25.39 15.25 10.58
CA SER A 224 26.72 15.12 11.19
C SER A 224 27.14 16.35 12.03
N GLY A 225 26.30 17.38 12.09
CA GLY A 225 26.51 18.57 12.93
C GLY A 225 27.07 19.78 12.18
N GLU A 226 27.45 19.64 10.91
CA GLU A 226 27.82 20.78 10.08
C GLU A 226 26.57 21.66 9.88
N SER A 227 26.65 22.94 10.23
CA SER A 227 25.55 23.86 9.96
C SER A 227 25.99 25.31 9.91
N GLY A 228 25.20 26.14 9.26
CA GLY A 228 25.47 27.57 9.12
C GLY A 228 25.41 28.02 7.66
N LYS A 229 25.69 29.31 7.45
CA LYS A 229 25.63 29.95 6.13
C LYS A 229 26.50 29.24 5.08
N PRO A 230 27.76 28.81 5.34
CA PRO A 230 28.60 28.20 4.30
C PRO A 230 28.00 26.93 3.69
N LEU A 231 27.46 26.03 4.54
CA LEU A 231 26.82 24.80 4.07
C LEU A 231 25.56 25.10 3.25
N TYR A 232 24.77 26.10 3.66
CA TYR A 232 23.62 26.53 2.86
C TYR A 232 24.05 27.10 1.50
N GLU A 233 25.06 27.97 1.46
CA GLU A 233 25.53 28.57 0.20
C GLU A 233 26.06 27.54 -0.79
N GLU A 234 26.74 26.50 -0.30
CA GLU A 234 27.29 25.42 -1.12
C GLU A 234 26.19 24.64 -1.86
N TYR A 235 25.08 24.34 -1.18
CA TYR A 235 23.97 23.54 -1.75
C TYR A 235 22.76 24.38 -2.14
N ARG A 236 22.86 25.72 -2.08
CA ARG A 236 21.76 26.67 -2.36
C ARG A 236 21.00 26.34 -3.65
N PRO A 237 21.64 26.06 -4.80
CA PRO A 237 20.92 25.80 -6.05
C PRO A 237 19.95 24.62 -5.96
N TYR A 238 20.29 23.60 -5.17
CA TYR A 238 19.46 22.42 -4.96
C TYR A 238 18.42 22.64 -3.87
N ILE A 239 18.81 23.28 -2.77
CA ILE A 239 17.93 23.60 -1.65
C ILE A 239 16.76 24.48 -2.11
N GLU A 240 17.04 25.56 -2.86
CA GLU A 240 16.03 26.54 -3.28
C GLU A 240 15.07 26.05 -4.38
N THR A 241 15.25 24.82 -4.85
CA THR A 241 14.45 24.20 -5.91
C THR A 241 13.91 22.81 -5.51
N VAL A 242 14.08 22.40 -4.25
CA VAL A 242 13.68 21.08 -3.78
C VAL A 242 12.19 20.82 -3.99
N THR A 243 11.86 19.61 -4.42
CA THR A 243 10.47 19.17 -4.65
C THR A 243 9.90 18.40 -3.44
N PRO A 244 8.56 18.26 -3.33
CA PRO A 244 7.92 17.40 -2.32
C PRO A 244 8.48 15.98 -2.27
N PHE A 245 8.66 15.35 -3.43
CA PHE A 245 9.17 13.97 -3.52
C PHE A 245 10.63 13.88 -3.06
N GLU A 246 11.49 14.83 -3.46
CA GLU A 246 12.88 14.89 -3.00
C GLU A 246 12.99 15.10 -1.49
N ALA A 247 12.13 15.94 -0.91
CA ALA A 247 12.10 16.17 0.53
C ALA A 247 11.73 14.89 1.31
N MET A 248 10.79 14.09 0.78
CA MET A 248 10.41 12.79 1.36
C MET A 248 11.55 11.76 1.23
N MET A 249 12.07 11.58 0.02
CA MET A 249 13.15 10.62 -0.27
C MET A 249 14.42 10.87 0.55
N LEU A 250 14.77 12.14 0.77
CA LEU A 250 15.95 12.52 1.51
C LEU A 250 15.90 12.03 2.98
N LEU A 251 14.72 12.03 3.61
CA LEU A 251 14.55 11.49 4.96
C LEU A 251 14.68 9.97 4.98
N ASP A 252 14.16 9.29 3.97
CA ASP A 252 14.26 7.83 3.84
C ASP A 252 15.71 7.40 3.62
N ASN A 253 16.46 8.13 2.79
CA ASN A 253 17.89 7.88 2.56
C ASN A 253 18.70 8.00 3.85
N LEU A 254 18.44 9.02 4.69
CA LEU A 254 19.12 9.16 5.97
C LEU A 254 18.85 7.97 6.91
N LEU A 255 17.62 7.45 6.93
CA LEU A 255 17.29 6.26 7.74
C LEU A 255 18.01 5.00 7.21
N LYS A 256 18.09 4.85 5.88
CA LYS A 256 18.79 3.72 5.22
C LYS A 256 20.30 3.74 5.46
N GLU A 257 20.90 4.92 5.57
CA GLU A 257 22.33 5.09 5.87
C GLU A 257 22.70 4.75 7.34
N GLY A 258 21.75 4.29 8.15
CA GLY A 258 21.99 3.80 9.51
C GLY A 258 21.94 4.89 10.59
N HIS A 259 21.51 6.11 10.26
CA HIS A 259 21.25 7.13 11.27
C HIS A 259 20.07 6.72 12.15
N SER A 260 20.17 6.97 13.47
CA SER A 260 19.11 6.60 14.40
C SER A 260 17.81 7.37 14.11
N PHE A 261 16.67 6.71 14.29
CA PHE A 261 15.34 7.31 14.10
C PHE A 261 15.17 8.64 14.87
N GLY A 262 15.62 8.69 16.13
CA GLY A 262 15.57 9.91 16.96
C GLY A 262 16.41 11.05 16.39
N THR A 263 17.59 10.74 15.84
CA THR A 263 18.44 11.72 15.16
C THR A 263 17.75 12.27 13.92
N VAL A 264 17.25 11.40 13.02
CA VAL A 264 16.59 11.86 11.79
C VAL A 264 15.36 12.69 12.10
N LYS A 265 14.53 12.27 13.08
CA LYS A 265 13.37 13.04 13.55
C LYS A 265 13.76 14.44 14.04
N TYR A 266 14.84 14.57 14.82
CA TYR A 266 15.33 15.86 15.30
C TYR A 266 15.77 16.78 14.15
N TYR A 267 16.53 16.27 13.19
CA TYR A 267 17.02 17.05 12.06
C TYR A 267 15.95 17.34 10.98
N THR A 268 14.87 16.57 10.95
CA THR A 268 13.72 16.77 10.03
C THR A 268 13.19 18.21 10.14
N ALA A 269 13.02 18.74 11.35
CA ALA A 269 12.56 20.12 11.53
C ALA A 269 13.52 21.16 10.94
N ARG A 270 14.83 20.92 11.04
CA ARG A 270 15.86 21.82 10.49
C ARG A 270 15.89 21.77 8.97
N LEU A 271 15.86 20.57 8.38
CA LEU A 271 15.83 20.36 6.93
C LEU A 271 14.60 21.04 6.32
N LEU A 272 13.42 20.75 6.85
CA LEU A 272 12.18 21.30 6.32
C LEU A 272 12.08 22.82 6.49
N ASN A 273 12.70 23.41 7.52
CA ASN A 273 12.79 24.86 7.63
C ASN A 273 13.64 25.48 6.51
N LEU A 274 14.69 24.80 6.05
CA LEU A 274 15.50 25.25 4.90
C LEU A 274 14.76 25.06 3.58
N PHE A 275 13.92 24.02 3.49
CA PHE A 275 13.08 23.73 2.33
C PHE A 275 11.75 24.49 2.32
N TYR A 276 11.46 25.30 3.34
CA TYR A 276 10.15 25.94 3.50
C TYR A 276 9.74 26.78 2.29
N LYS A 277 10.63 27.66 1.81
CA LYS A 277 10.32 28.55 0.67
C LYS A 277 9.98 27.80 -0.61
N PRO A 278 10.82 26.87 -1.11
CA PRO A 278 10.51 26.12 -2.32
C PRO A 278 9.28 25.22 -2.17
N LEU A 279 9.10 24.55 -1.04
CA LEU A 279 7.92 23.70 -0.81
C LEU A 279 6.63 24.53 -0.70
N ALA A 280 6.68 25.72 -0.09
CA ALA A 280 5.54 26.64 -0.04
C ALA A 280 5.22 27.25 -1.41
N ALA A 281 6.23 27.47 -2.26
CA ALA A 281 6.06 27.96 -3.62
C ALA A 281 5.63 26.87 -4.61
N TRP A 282 5.74 25.59 -4.22
CA TRP A 282 5.34 24.46 -5.05
C TRP A 282 3.82 24.47 -5.24
N SER A 283 3.39 24.71 -6.48
CA SER A 283 1.98 24.66 -6.84
C SER A 283 1.54 23.19 -7.03
N CYS A 284 0.80 22.66 -6.06
CA CYS A 284 0.00 21.46 -6.25
C CYS A 284 -1.46 21.87 -6.01
N GLU A 285 -2.29 21.81 -7.06
CA GLU A 285 -3.72 22.02 -6.89
C GLU A 285 -4.31 20.79 -6.19
N LEU A 286 -4.70 20.95 -4.92
CA LEU A 286 -5.44 19.93 -4.23
C LEU A 286 -6.79 19.72 -4.94
N PRO A 287 -7.26 18.46 -5.05
CA PRO A 287 -8.58 18.18 -5.60
C PRO A 287 -9.69 18.92 -4.86
N GLY A 288 -10.82 19.12 -5.54
CA GLY A 288 -12.00 19.77 -4.99
C GLY A 288 -12.84 18.85 -4.08
N GLU A 289 -14.04 19.35 -3.74
CA GLU A 289 -15.05 18.61 -2.97
C GLU A 289 -15.33 17.22 -3.58
N GLY A 290 -15.55 16.22 -2.73
CA GLY A 290 -15.67 14.82 -3.12
C GLY A 290 -14.36 14.03 -3.09
N HIS A 291 -13.23 14.65 -2.74
CA HIS A 291 -11.94 13.98 -2.62
C HIS A 291 -11.45 13.90 -1.18
N PHE A 292 -10.88 12.77 -0.77
CA PHE A 292 -10.37 12.56 0.61
C PHE A 292 -9.40 13.67 1.09
N LEU A 293 -8.39 14.00 0.29
CA LEU A 293 -7.41 15.05 0.63
C LEU A 293 -8.03 16.46 0.75
N TYR A 294 -9.12 16.74 0.03
CA TYR A 294 -9.83 18.02 0.18
C TYR A 294 -10.36 18.16 1.60
N TYR A 295 -11.04 17.13 2.10
CA TYR A 295 -11.61 17.16 3.44
C TYR A 295 -10.54 17.16 4.54
N LEU A 296 -9.42 16.46 4.36
CA LEU A 296 -8.28 16.56 5.28
C LEU A 296 -7.72 18.00 5.33
N ALA A 297 -7.61 18.68 4.19
CA ALA A 297 -7.18 20.08 4.16
C ALA A 297 -8.16 21.01 4.88
N GLN A 298 -9.48 20.73 4.81
CA GLN A 298 -10.48 21.48 5.57
C GLN A 298 -10.34 21.26 7.09
N GLU A 299 -10.10 20.02 7.53
CA GLU A 299 -9.79 19.74 8.94
C GLU A 299 -8.54 20.50 9.41
N ASN A 300 -7.52 20.62 8.55
CA ASN A 300 -6.32 21.42 8.83
C ASN A 300 -6.64 22.91 9.01
N ARG A 301 -7.48 23.48 8.15
CA ARG A 301 -7.91 24.89 8.28
C ARG A 301 -8.65 25.14 9.60
N GLU A 302 -9.48 24.20 10.05
CA GLU A 302 -10.16 24.31 11.35
C GLU A 302 -9.19 24.16 12.52
N ALA A 303 -8.22 23.23 12.44
CA ALA A 303 -7.17 23.08 13.44
C ALA A 303 -6.33 24.37 13.58
N GLU A 304 -5.98 25.03 12.47
CA GLU A 304 -5.27 26.32 12.50
C GLU A 304 -6.06 27.42 13.22
N LYS A 305 -7.38 27.51 13.00
CA LYS A 305 -8.25 28.47 13.69
C LYS A 305 -8.21 28.23 15.21
N ILE A 306 -8.33 26.97 15.63
CA ILE A 306 -8.22 26.59 17.05
C ILE A 306 -6.84 26.95 17.61
N MET A 307 -5.76 26.69 16.87
CA MET A 307 -4.40 27.06 17.28
C MET A 307 -4.22 28.58 17.39
N ALA A 308 -4.85 29.38 16.53
CA ALA A 308 -4.85 30.84 16.62
C ALA A 308 -5.58 31.34 17.88
N ASP A 309 -6.72 30.73 18.22
CA ASP A 309 -7.45 31.03 19.45
C ASP A 309 -6.64 30.65 20.71
N ILE A 310 -6.01 29.47 20.71
CA ILE A 310 -5.08 29.04 21.77
C ILE A 310 -3.95 30.06 21.93
N LYS A 311 -3.37 30.56 20.84
CA LYS A 311 -2.30 31.57 20.88
C LYS A 311 -2.75 32.86 21.55
N LYS A 312 -3.98 33.31 21.27
CA LYS A 312 -4.57 34.52 21.85
C LYS A 312 -4.74 34.38 23.36
N VAL A 313 -5.37 33.28 23.80
CA VAL A 313 -5.62 32.99 25.23
C VAL A 313 -4.30 32.75 25.97
N ALA A 314 -3.36 32.01 25.37
CA ALA A 314 -2.03 31.80 25.92
C ALA A 314 -1.27 33.11 26.12
N LYS A 315 -1.35 34.06 25.17
CA LYS A 315 -0.70 35.38 25.32
C LYS A 315 -1.28 36.15 26.50
N GLN A 316 -2.61 36.13 26.69
CA GLN A 316 -3.27 36.75 27.83
C GLN A 316 -2.82 36.12 29.16
N TYR A 317 -2.73 34.79 29.21
CA TYR A 317 -2.21 34.08 30.37
C TYR A 317 -0.77 34.50 30.72
N LEU A 318 0.08 34.66 29.71
CA LEU A 318 1.52 34.91 29.87
C LEU A 318 1.88 36.39 30.11
N SER A 319 1.03 37.36 29.73
CA SER A 319 1.35 38.79 29.79
C SER A 319 1.06 39.47 31.13
N GLN A 320 0.36 38.82 32.07
CA GLN A 320 -0.04 39.39 33.38
C GLN A 320 -0.82 40.73 33.32
N GLU A 321 -1.29 41.17 32.15
CA GLU A 321 -2.10 42.40 32.00
C GLU A 321 -3.58 42.20 32.41
N ASN A 322 -3.92 41.12 33.13
CA ASN A 322 -5.29 40.63 33.20
C ASN A 322 -6.18 41.38 34.20
N THR A 323 -7.33 41.82 33.68
CA THR A 323 -8.54 42.23 34.42
C THR A 323 -9.45 41.03 34.78
N SER A 324 -9.15 39.83 34.28
CA SER A 324 -9.95 38.60 34.49
C SER A 324 -9.26 37.58 35.40
N PRO A 325 -10.00 36.83 36.25
CA PRO A 325 -9.47 35.75 37.07
C PRO A 325 -8.70 34.67 36.29
N GLU A 326 -7.50 34.30 36.74
CA GLU A 326 -6.65 33.25 36.10
C GLU A 326 -7.40 31.91 35.91
N ALA A 327 -8.31 31.57 36.82
CA ALA A 327 -9.14 30.37 36.72
C ALA A 327 -10.05 30.35 35.48
N LEU A 328 -10.54 31.51 35.03
CA LEU A 328 -11.37 31.61 33.81
C LEU A 328 -10.52 31.39 32.56
N ILE A 329 -9.31 31.94 32.52
CA ILE A 329 -8.38 31.78 31.41
C ILE A 329 -7.92 30.32 31.30
N ASN A 330 -7.70 29.64 32.43
CA ASN A 330 -7.42 28.20 32.45
C ASN A 330 -8.57 27.38 31.87
N LEU A 331 -9.81 27.70 32.24
CA LEU A 331 -10.98 27.00 31.74
C LEU A 331 -11.16 27.23 30.22
N GLU A 332 -10.93 28.44 29.75
CA GLU A 332 -10.95 28.78 28.32
C GLU A 332 -9.87 28.01 27.55
N LEU A 333 -8.64 28.01 28.04
CA LEU A 333 -7.53 27.27 27.44
C LEU A 333 -7.81 25.75 27.44
N LEU A 334 -8.32 25.21 28.55
CA LEU A 334 -8.71 23.80 28.64
C LEU A 334 -9.82 23.44 27.66
N THR A 335 -10.77 24.35 27.43
CA THR A 335 -11.86 24.17 26.46
C THR A 335 -11.31 24.10 25.04
N LEU A 336 -10.42 25.03 24.66
CA LEU A 336 -9.78 25.04 23.35
C LEU A 336 -8.90 23.80 23.13
N LEU A 337 -8.12 23.38 24.12
CA LEU A 337 -7.32 22.16 24.06
C LEU A 337 -8.18 20.89 23.98
N SER A 338 -9.36 20.91 24.61
CA SER A 338 -10.32 19.79 24.51
C SER A 338 -10.95 19.73 23.12
N ARG A 339 -11.25 20.88 22.51
CA ARG A 339 -11.69 20.95 21.12
C ARG A 339 -10.61 20.45 20.16
N LEU A 340 -9.34 20.83 20.38
CA LEU A 340 -8.22 20.37 19.56
C LEU A 340 -8.00 18.84 19.62
N ASP A 341 -8.51 18.16 20.65
CA ASP A 341 -8.38 16.70 20.83
C ASP A 341 -8.97 15.92 19.65
N ASP A 342 -10.03 16.43 19.04
CA ASP A 342 -10.70 15.85 17.88
C ASP A 342 -9.77 15.76 16.66
N TYR A 343 -8.69 16.56 16.59
CA TYR A 343 -7.67 16.43 15.55
C TYR A 343 -6.95 15.07 15.58
N THR A 344 -7.07 14.32 16.67
CA THR A 344 -6.60 12.92 16.71
C THR A 344 -7.29 12.07 15.63
N ILE A 345 -8.57 12.33 15.32
CA ILE A 345 -9.33 11.62 14.28
C ILE A 345 -8.71 11.86 12.91
N HIS A 346 -8.27 13.10 12.64
CA HIS A 346 -7.55 13.45 11.41
C HIS A 346 -6.26 12.62 11.25
N TYR A 347 -5.48 12.45 12.32
CA TYR A 347 -4.29 11.61 12.30
C TYR A 347 -4.59 10.13 12.08
N VAL A 348 -5.62 9.58 12.75
CA VAL A 348 -6.03 8.18 12.61
C VAL A 348 -6.39 7.84 11.17
N LYS A 349 -7.11 8.74 10.46
CA LYS A 349 -7.42 8.56 9.03
C LYS A 349 -6.15 8.43 8.20
N LYS A 350 -5.14 9.27 8.42
CA LYS A 350 -3.88 9.17 7.66
C LYS A 350 -3.08 7.92 8.04
N GLU A 351 -2.98 7.62 9.33
CA GLU A 351 -2.20 6.50 9.86
C GLU A 351 -2.71 5.14 9.37
N ASN A 352 -4.04 4.96 9.35
CA ASN A 352 -4.64 3.66 9.06
C ASN A 352 -5.20 3.52 7.64
N ILE A 353 -5.35 4.62 6.90
CA ILE A 353 -5.91 4.60 5.54
C ILE A 353 -4.87 5.10 4.54
N LEU A 354 -4.42 6.34 4.66
CA LEU A 354 -3.51 6.94 3.66
C LEU A 354 -2.10 6.33 3.66
N PHE A 355 -1.51 6.10 4.84
CA PHE A 355 -0.14 5.57 4.96
C PHE A 355 0.00 4.16 4.35
N PRO A 356 -0.90 3.19 4.61
CA PRO A 356 -0.85 1.89 3.96
C PRO A 356 -0.84 1.96 2.43
N TRP A 357 -1.56 2.91 1.83
CA TRP A 357 -1.54 3.12 0.38
C TRP A 357 -0.19 3.64 -0.12
N LEU A 358 0.45 4.55 0.63
CA LEU A 358 1.78 5.06 0.30
C LEU A 358 2.87 4.00 0.49
N GLU A 359 2.76 3.17 1.53
CA GLU A 359 3.69 2.07 1.81
C GLU A 359 3.63 0.99 0.73
N LYS A 360 2.47 0.75 0.09
CA LYS A 360 2.39 -0.14 -1.09
C LYS A 360 3.24 0.36 -2.26
N VAL A 361 3.33 1.68 -2.44
CA VAL A 361 4.07 2.30 -3.55
C VAL A 361 5.55 2.51 -3.21
N HIS A 362 5.83 2.77 -1.94
CA HIS A 362 7.17 2.96 -1.38
C HIS A 362 7.32 2.16 -0.06
N PRO A 363 7.61 0.84 -0.13
CA PRO A 363 7.65 -0.05 1.04
C PRO A 363 8.65 0.33 2.12
N GLU A 364 9.62 1.18 1.79
CA GLU A 364 10.69 1.65 2.68
C GLU A 364 10.46 3.08 3.17
N ALA A 365 9.21 3.56 3.21
CA ALA A 365 8.83 4.92 3.60
C ALA A 365 8.99 5.20 5.11
N GLY A 366 10.22 5.18 5.62
CA GLY A 366 10.54 5.50 7.02
C GLY A 366 10.13 6.91 7.45
N CYS A 367 9.97 7.83 6.51
CA CYS A 367 9.43 9.17 6.70
C CYS A 367 7.97 9.18 7.20
N LEU A 368 7.15 8.17 6.84
CA LEU A 368 5.78 8.03 7.36
C LEU A 368 5.78 7.67 8.85
N GLN A 369 6.75 6.86 9.28
CA GLN A 369 6.97 6.55 10.69
C GLN A 369 7.42 7.80 11.48
N ILE A 370 8.21 8.70 10.87
CA ILE A 370 8.52 10.01 11.46
C ILE A 370 7.26 10.84 11.64
N MET A 371 6.36 10.89 10.64
CA MET A 371 5.08 11.58 10.74
C MET A 371 4.20 11.02 11.86
N TRP A 372 4.06 9.70 11.95
CA TRP A 372 3.33 9.05 13.05
C TRP A 372 3.91 9.43 14.42
N SER A 373 5.24 9.38 14.56
CA SER A 373 5.90 9.76 15.80
C SER A 373 5.64 11.22 16.22
N LEU A 374 5.37 12.12 15.27
CA LEU A 374 4.97 13.51 15.54
C LEU A 374 3.50 13.61 15.94
N HIS A 375 2.62 12.78 15.37
CA HIS A 375 1.23 12.65 15.85
C HIS A 375 1.21 12.18 17.32
N ASP A 376 2.12 11.28 17.71
CA ASP A 376 2.25 10.86 19.11
C ASP A 376 2.79 11.96 20.03
N ASP A 377 3.69 12.82 19.54
CA ASP A 377 4.14 14.02 20.27
C ASP A 377 2.96 14.96 20.53
N PHE A 378 2.08 15.14 19.56
CA PHE A 378 0.84 15.90 19.73
C PHE A 378 -0.02 15.29 20.83
N ARG A 379 -0.34 14.00 20.74
CA ARG A 379 -1.18 13.28 21.73
C ARG A 379 -0.59 13.36 23.14
N ARG A 380 0.73 13.26 23.29
CA ARG A 380 1.43 13.41 24.58
C ARG A 380 1.35 14.83 25.12
N THR A 381 1.69 15.82 24.28
CA THR A 381 1.70 17.24 24.66
C THR A 381 0.31 17.71 25.08
N LEU A 382 -0.72 17.34 24.32
CA LEU A 382 -2.10 17.70 24.62
C LEU A 382 -2.58 17.09 25.94
N ARG A 383 -2.29 15.80 26.19
CA ARG A 383 -2.59 15.16 27.48
C ARG A 383 -1.88 15.84 28.66
N ALA A 384 -0.61 16.19 28.50
CA ALA A 384 0.17 16.86 29.54
C ALA A 384 -0.41 18.25 29.86
N LEU A 385 -0.72 19.06 28.83
CA LEU A 385 -1.35 20.38 28.99
C LEU A 385 -2.71 20.28 29.68
N LYS A 386 -3.60 19.39 29.22
CA LYS A 386 -4.94 19.20 29.81
C LYS A 386 -4.85 18.74 31.26
N LYS A 387 -3.93 17.83 31.59
CA LYS A 387 -3.71 17.37 32.97
C LYS A 387 -3.27 18.54 33.86
N MET A 388 -2.25 19.27 33.44
CA MET A 388 -1.69 20.39 34.19
C MET A 388 -2.73 21.48 34.48
N LEU A 389 -3.59 21.81 33.51
CA LEU A 389 -4.64 22.83 33.67
C LEU A 389 -5.84 22.35 34.52
N ARG A 390 -6.06 21.04 34.63
CA ARG A 390 -7.10 20.46 35.51
C ARG A 390 -6.67 20.40 36.97
N GLU A 391 -5.37 20.20 37.21
CA GLU A 391 -4.81 20.08 38.55
C GLU A 391 -4.64 21.44 39.26
N GLY A 392 -4.71 22.56 38.53
CA GLY A 392 -4.72 23.90 39.10
C GLY A 392 -4.28 24.96 38.10
N THR A 393 -3.71 26.05 38.62
CA THR A 393 -3.17 27.17 37.83
C THR A 393 -1.65 27.03 37.71
N PRO A 394 -1.13 26.45 36.60
CA PRO A 394 0.30 26.22 36.47
C PRO A 394 1.10 27.51 36.31
N GLY A 395 2.31 27.52 36.88
CA GLY A 395 3.24 28.64 36.68
C GLY A 395 3.64 28.78 35.21
N ARG A 396 3.93 30.02 34.79
CA ARG A 396 4.36 30.35 33.42
C ARG A 396 5.54 29.52 32.93
N GLU A 397 6.52 29.24 33.79
CA GLU A 397 7.71 28.45 33.45
C GLU A 397 7.38 27.00 33.06
N GLN A 398 6.29 26.44 33.59
CA GLN A 398 5.83 25.09 33.27
C GLN A 398 4.92 25.05 32.05
N LEU A 399 4.04 26.06 31.91
CA LEU A 399 3.05 26.10 30.83
C LEU A 399 3.65 26.54 29.49
N SER A 400 4.53 27.54 29.48
CA SER A 400 5.06 28.15 28.25
C SER A 400 5.82 27.15 27.35
N PRO A 401 6.69 26.26 27.87
CA PRO A 401 7.38 25.27 27.04
C PRO A 401 6.44 24.26 26.40
N LEU A 402 5.43 23.79 27.14
CA LEU A 402 4.45 22.83 26.62
C LEU A 402 3.54 23.44 25.55
N LEU A 403 3.09 24.68 25.75
CA LEU A 403 2.36 25.43 24.73
C LEU A 403 3.22 25.64 23.48
N GLY A 404 4.48 26.06 23.66
CA GLY A 404 5.45 26.17 22.57
C GLY A 404 5.56 24.86 21.78
N ASN A 405 5.73 23.73 22.49
CA ASN A 405 5.81 22.42 21.85
C ASN A 405 4.54 22.07 21.05
N LEU A 406 3.35 22.41 21.56
CA LEU A 406 2.10 22.20 20.82
C LEU A 406 2.11 22.93 19.47
N PHE A 407 2.55 24.20 19.44
CA PHE A 407 2.70 24.95 18.18
C PHE A 407 3.75 24.35 17.25
N PHE A 408 4.87 23.85 17.79
CA PHE A 408 5.94 23.22 17.02
C PHE A 408 5.60 21.82 16.50
N VAL A 409 4.54 21.19 17.01
CA VAL A 409 4.03 19.92 16.48
C VAL A 409 2.93 20.16 15.46
N VAL A 410 1.88 20.92 15.80
CA VAL A 410 0.67 21.02 14.96
C VAL A 410 0.92 21.76 13.64
N LEU A 411 1.45 22.98 13.68
CA LEU A 411 1.57 23.81 12.48
C LEU A 411 2.59 23.24 11.47
N PRO A 412 3.76 22.73 11.90
CA PRO A 412 4.68 22.07 10.97
C PRO A 412 4.16 20.77 10.39
N VAL A 413 3.30 20.03 11.11
CA VAL A 413 2.66 18.80 10.59
C VAL A 413 1.66 19.16 9.49
N ILE A 414 0.80 20.17 9.70
CA ILE A 414 -0.10 20.70 8.66
C ILE A 414 0.68 21.11 7.41
N PHE A 415 1.77 21.85 7.58
CA PHE A 415 2.62 22.25 6.45
C PHE A 415 3.18 21.04 5.69
N ARG A 416 3.67 20.03 6.40
CA ARG A 416 4.22 18.80 5.79
C ARG A 416 3.15 18.02 5.05
N GLU A 417 1.95 17.98 5.58
CA GLU A 417 0.84 17.31 4.91
C GLU A 417 0.56 17.96 3.56
N GLU A 418 0.29 19.26 3.56
CA GLU A 418 -0.20 19.94 2.36
C GLU A 418 0.90 20.18 1.32
N HIS A 419 2.15 20.36 1.75
CA HIS A 419 3.26 20.69 0.85
C HIS A 419 4.19 19.51 0.56
N ILE A 420 4.02 18.36 1.22
CA ILE A 420 4.86 17.18 0.99
C ILE A 420 4.00 15.93 0.79
N LEU A 421 3.26 15.53 1.83
CA LEU A 421 2.54 14.27 1.84
C LEU A 421 1.43 14.22 0.78
N PHE A 422 0.60 15.26 0.68
CA PHE A 422 -0.54 15.30 -0.24
C PHE A 422 -0.09 15.35 -1.71
N PRO A 423 0.89 16.19 -2.11
CA PRO A 423 1.43 16.13 -3.47
C PRO A 423 2.03 14.77 -3.82
N VAL A 424 2.76 14.14 -2.88
CA VAL A 424 3.31 12.81 -3.09
C VAL A 424 2.19 11.78 -3.21
N ALA A 425 1.17 11.85 -2.35
CA ALA A 425 0.05 10.93 -2.40
C ALA A 425 -0.76 11.03 -3.68
N LEU A 426 -1.03 12.24 -4.17
CA LEU A 426 -1.70 12.44 -5.46
C LEU A 426 -0.92 11.83 -6.64
N SER A 427 0.40 11.79 -6.52
CA SER A 427 1.28 11.22 -7.55
C SER A 427 1.42 9.69 -7.42
N ALA A 428 1.37 9.16 -6.20
CA ALA A 428 1.63 7.76 -5.89
C ALA A 428 0.37 6.88 -5.90
N VAL A 429 -0.74 7.38 -5.34
CA VAL A 429 -1.96 6.60 -5.15
C VAL A 429 -2.76 6.54 -6.46
N PRO A 430 -3.15 5.33 -6.93
CA PRO A 430 -3.94 5.20 -8.15
C PRO A 430 -5.24 6.01 -8.08
N ARG A 431 -5.60 6.72 -9.17
CA ARG A 431 -6.80 7.58 -9.19
C ARG A 431 -8.09 6.89 -8.74
N LYS A 432 -8.25 5.60 -9.11
CA LYS A 432 -9.43 4.80 -8.77
C LYS A 432 -9.53 4.43 -7.29
N ALA A 433 -8.41 4.44 -6.56
CA ALA A 433 -8.39 4.07 -5.14
C ALA A 433 -8.90 5.20 -4.22
N TRP A 434 -9.00 6.45 -4.71
CA TRP A 434 -9.39 7.58 -3.87
C TRP A 434 -10.85 7.54 -3.42
N ASP A 435 -11.74 6.92 -4.21
CA ASP A 435 -13.14 6.72 -3.84
C ASP A 435 -13.23 5.73 -2.66
N ASP A 436 -12.52 4.60 -2.76
CA ASP A 436 -12.47 3.58 -1.71
C ASP A 436 -11.84 4.15 -0.43
N ILE A 437 -10.75 4.93 -0.54
CA ILE A 437 -10.12 5.64 0.60
C ILE A 437 -11.11 6.59 1.29
N LEU A 438 -11.93 7.30 0.51
CA LEU A 438 -12.93 8.20 1.07
C LEU A 438 -14.05 7.41 1.77
N GLU A 439 -14.52 6.32 1.17
CA GLU A 439 -15.57 5.46 1.73
C GLU A 439 -15.11 4.79 3.04
N GLU A 440 -13.92 4.17 3.06
CA GLU A 440 -13.31 3.58 4.26
C GLU A 440 -13.16 4.62 5.39
N SER A 441 -12.86 5.87 5.05
CA SER A 441 -12.69 6.93 6.04
C SER A 441 -13.97 7.32 6.79
N MET A 442 -15.14 6.97 6.25
CA MET A 442 -16.43 7.25 6.89
C MET A 442 -16.60 6.51 8.21
N GLU A 443 -16.04 5.31 8.34
CA GLU A 443 -16.08 4.52 9.57
C GLU A 443 -15.22 5.13 10.69
N THR A 444 -14.10 5.78 10.31
CA THR A 444 -13.20 6.45 11.26
C THR A 444 -13.79 7.78 11.77
N GLY A 445 -14.60 8.44 10.95
CA GLY A 445 -15.24 9.72 11.25
C GLY A 445 -14.39 10.95 10.94
N TRP A 446 -15.01 12.13 11.07
CA TRP A 446 -14.47 13.42 10.68
C TRP A 446 -14.58 14.44 11.82
N CYS A 447 -13.60 15.33 11.94
CA CYS A 447 -13.58 16.33 13.01
C CYS A 447 -14.05 17.71 12.55
N TYR A 448 -14.37 18.56 13.52
CA TYR A 448 -14.72 19.98 13.30
C TYR A 448 -15.93 20.25 12.41
N GLY A 449 -16.82 19.28 12.26
CA GLY A 449 -18.01 19.42 11.41
C GLY A 449 -17.73 19.32 9.92
N VAL A 450 -16.53 18.89 9.53
CA VAL A 450 -16.24 18.48 8.15
C VAL A 450 -17.06 17.21 7.88
N MET A 451 -17.90 17.26 6.85
CA MET A 451 -18.74 16.13 6.44
C MET A 451 -18.47 15.84 4.97
N PRO A 452 -17.83 14.70 4.65
CA PRO A 452 -17.60 14.36 3.26
C PRO A 452 -18.87 14.05 2.51
N VAL A 453 -18.85 14.40 1.23
CA VAL A 453 -19.86 14.00 0.26
C VAL A 453 -19.21 12.96 -0.62
N LEU A 454 -19.78 11.75 -0.66
CA LEU A 454 -19.30 10.70 -1.56
C LEU A 454 -19.62 11.11 -3.00
N PRO A 455 -18.69 10.93 -3.95
CA PRO A 455 -18.96 11.16 -5.36
C PRO A 455 -20.12 10.25 -5.81
N TRP A 456 -21.14 10.85 -6.41
CA TRP A 456 -22.29 10.11 -6.94
C TRP A 456 -21.83 9.19 -8.08
N ARG A 457 -21.87 7.86 -7.88
CA ARG A 457 -21.69 6.90 -8.99
C ARG A 457 -22.96 6.86 -9.82
N GLU A 458 -22.92 7.40 -11.04
CA GLU A 458 -24.02 7.28 -12.03
C GLU A 458 -24.34 5.82 -12.40
N GLU A 459 -23.49 4.85 -12.04
CA GLU A 459 -23.72 3.42 -12.32
C GLU A 459 -24.59 2.70 -11.29
N SER A 460 -24.84 3.28 -10.11
CA SER A 460 -25.63 2.62 -9.05
C SER A 460 -27.14 2.82 -9.16
N ALA A 461 -27.62 3.64 -10.10
CA ALA A 461 -29.04 3.84 -10.36
C ALA A 461 -29.63 2.90 -11.44
N ALA A 462 -28.79 2.16 -12.17
CA ALA A 462 -29.22 1.20 -13.20
C ALA A 462 -29.05 -0.27 -12.80
N ALA A 463 -28.31 -0.57 -11.72
CA ALA A 463 -28.15 -1.92 -11.16
C ALA A 463 -29.14 -2.24 -10.01
N GLY A 464 -30.20 -1.44 -9.87
CA GLY A 464 -31.32 -1.74 -8.98
C GLY A 464 -32.23 -2.80 -9.59
N LYS A 465 -31.77 -4.08 -9.56
CA LYS A 465 -32.55 -5.34 -9.54
C LYS A 465 -31.69 -6.52 -10.01
N GLU A 466 -30.60 -6.81 -9.30
CA GLU A 466 -30.27 -8.21 -9.06
C GLU A 466 -30.20 -8.40 -7.56
N SER A 467 -31.14 -9.20 -7.08
CA SER A 467 -31.25 -9.62 -5.70
C SER A 467 -29.90 -10.16 -5.21
N ALA A 468 -29.38 -9.57 -4.14
CA ALA A 468 -28.51 -10.24 -3.18
C ALA A 468 -29.28 -11.45 -2.59
N GLY A 469 -29.38 -12.50 -3.40
CA GLY A 469 -29.87 -13.79 -3.01
C GLY A 469 -28.69 -14.62 -2.55
N ALA A 470 -28.76 -15.04 -1.28
CA ALA A 470 -28.14 -16.23 -0.71
C ALA A 470 -26.81 -16.68 -1.34
N GLY A 471 -25.71 -16.47 -0.59
CA GLY A 471 -24.38 -16.96 -0.89
C GLY A 471 -24.37 -18.36 -1.51
N THR A 472 -24.17 -18.39 -2.82
CA THR A 472 -23.64 -19.55 -3.52
C THR A 472 -22.14 -19.57 -3.26
N LEU A 473 -21.68 -20.62 -2.59
CA LEU A 473 -20.29 -21.05 -2.61
C LEU A 473 -19.86 -21.26 -4.08
N SER A 474 -19.33 -20.21 -4.71
CA SER A 474 -18.67 -20.33 -6.01
C SER A 474 -17.29 -20.93 -5.76
N GLY A 475 -17.21 -22.26 -5.84
CA GLY A 475 -15.96 -22.96 -6.02
C GLY A 475 -15.30 -22.49 -7.32
N GLY A 476 -14.25 -21.70 -7.18
CA GLY A 476 -13.43 -21.19 -8.28
C GLY A 476 -12.11 -20.62 -7.76
N GLY A 477 -11.06 -21.45 -7.78
CA GLY A 477 -9.68 -21.00 -7.97
C GLY A 477 -8.78 -20.74 -6.76
N SER A 478 -9.21 -20.03 -5.70
CA SER A 478 -8.25 -19.52 -4.68
C SER A 478 -8.24 -20.26 -3.34
N GLY A 479 -9.24 -21.10 -3.03
CA GLY A 479 -9.35 -21.78 -1.73
C GLY A 479 -9.55 -20.83 -0.52
N LEU A 480 -9.75 -19.53 -0.77
CA LEU A 480 -10.00 -18.49 0.22
C LEU A 480 -11.50 -18.14 0.28
N ILE A 481 -12.01 -17.92 1.49
CA ILE A 481 -13.36 -17.45 1.81
C ILE A 481 -13.27 -15.94 2.06
N ASP A 482 -14.07 -15.16 1.33
CA ASP A 482 -14.25 -13.74 1.59
C ASP A 482 -15.24 -13.52 2.73
N MET A 483 -14.79 -12.84 3.77
CA MET A 483 -15.55 -12.53 4.98
C MET A 483 -16.10 -11.09 4.97
N GLY A 484 -15.91 -10.33 3.88
CA GLY A 484 -16.23 -8.90 3.75
C GLY A 484 -15.16 -7.99 4.35
N THR A 485 -14.54 -8.40 5.46
CA THR A 485 -13.44 -7.66 6.13
C THR A 485 -12.08 -8.34 5.97
N GLY A 486 -11.95 -9.30 5.05
CA GLY A 486 -10.72 -10.05 4.82
C GLY A 486 -10.95 -11.42 4.17
N LEU A 487 -9.84 -12.05 3.74
CA LEU A 487 -9.83 -13.35 3.06
C LEU A 487 -9.19 -14.41 3.97
N LEU A 488 -9.87 -15.52 4.22
CA LEU A 488 -9.38 -16.63 5.06
C LEU A 488 -9.53 -17.98 4.38
N THR A 489 -8.56 -18.89 4.53
CA THR A 489 -8.80 -20.29 4.16
C THR A 489 -9.79 -20.95 5.14
N PRO A 490 -10.52 -22.01 4.73
CA PRO A 490 -11.35 -22.79 5.64
C PRO A 490 -10.58 -23.31 6.87
N GLU A 491 -9.30 -23.64 6.69
CA GLU A 491 -8.41 -24.09 7.77
C GLU A 491 -8.11 -22.95 8.76
N GLN A 492 -7.77 -21.75 8.28
CA GLN A 492 -7.53 -20.59 9.13
C GLN A 492 -8.77 -20.19 9.93
N LEU A 493 -9.96 -20.25 9.30
CA LEU A 493 -11.23 -19.99 9.99
C LEU A 493 -11.48 -21.00 11.12
N ALA A 494 -11.25 -22.29 10.87
CA ALA A 494 -11.38 -23.33 11.87
C ALA A 494 -10.36 -23.16 13.03
N LEU A 495 -9.11 -22.83 12.70
CA LEU A 495 -8.07 -22.57 13.69
C LEU A 495 -8.41 -21.37 14.56
N MET A 496 -8.85 -20.26 13.97
CA MET A 496 -9.27 -19.05 14.69
C MET A 496 -10.37 -19.38 15.71
N LEU A 497 -11.47 -20.00 15.27
CA LEU A 497 -12.60 -20.34 16.15
C LEU A 497 -12.24 -21.36 17.25
N ASN A 498 -11.28 -22.25 16.99
CA ASN A 498 -10.84 -23.24 17.98
C ASN A 498 -9.83 -22.70 19.00
N HIS A 499 -9.19 -21.54 18.75
CA HIS A 499 -8.21 -20.93 19.66
C HIS A 499 -8.73 -19.70 20.39
N MET A 500 -9.84 -19.10 19.96
CA MET A 500 -10.49 -18.05 20.75
C MET A 500 -10.85 -18.60 22.15
N PRO A 501 -10.64 -17.85 23.24
CA PRO A 501 -10.85 -18.32 24.62
C PRO A 501 -12.35 -18.32 25.00
N ILE A 502 -13.18 -18.81 24.10
CA ILE A 502 -14.64 -18.86 24.16
C ILE A 502 -15.13 -20.15 23.49
N ASP A 503 -16.30 -20.61 23.88
CA ASP A 503 -17.04 -21.67 23.21
C ASP A 503 -18.16 -21.07 22.38
N VAL A 504 -18.30 -21.54 21.15
CA VAL A 504 -19.32 -21.05 20.21
C VAL A 504 -20.13 -22.23 19.69
N THR A 505 -21.46 -22.12 19.69
CA THR A 505 -22.37 -23.03 18.96
C THR A 505 -23.25 -22.21 18.02
N LEU A 506 -23.35 -22.62 16.76
CA LEU A 506 -24.23 -21.98 15.78
C LEU A 506 -25.44 -22.86 15.51
N VAL A 507 -26.62 -22.25 15.61
CA VAL A 507 -27.91 -22.83 15.23
C VAL A 507 -28.50 -22.00 14.10
N ASN A 508 -29.04 -22.63 13.06
CA ASN A 508 -29.57 -21.93 11.90
C ASN A 508 -31.02 -21.43 12.10
N GLU A 509 -31.58 -20.79 11.07
CA GLU A 509 -32.96 -20.31 11.00
C GLU A 509 -34.03 -21.42 11.08
N HIS A 510 -33.64 -22.68 11.17
CA HIS A 510 -34.52 -23.83 11.36
C HIS A 510 -34.23 -24.56 12.68
N ASP A 511 -33.58 -23.90 13.63
CA ASP A 511 -33.22 -24.45 14.95
C ASP A 511 -32.31 -25.68 14.87
N VAL A 512 -31.58 -25.86 13.77
CA VAL A 512 -30.65 -26.98 13.55
C VAL A 512 -29.24 -26.53 13.89
N VAL A 513 -28.53 -27.36 14.68
CA VAL A 513 -27.13 -27.10 15.04
C VAL A 513 -26.24 -27.30 13.82
N LEU A 514 -25.54 -26.24 13.40
CA LEU A 514 -24.62 -26.25 12.24
C LEU A 514 -23.17 -26.50 12.66
N TYR A 515 -22.75 -25.86 13.75
CA TYR A 515 -21.34 -25.79 14.12
C TYR A 515 -21.18 -25.67 15.63
N PHE A 516 -20.06 -26.16 16.14
CA PHE A 516 -19.56 -25.80 17.46
C PHE A 516 -18.02 -25.77 17.47
N SER A 517 -17.41 -24.92 18.28
CA SER A 517 -15.95 -24.86 18.43
C SER A 517 -15.41 -26.07 19.21
N GLY A 518 -14.28 -26.62 18.74
CA GLY A 518 -13.67 -27.86 19.22
C GLY A 518 -12.44 -27.67 20.11
N GLY A 519 -12.21 -26.45 20.62
CA GLY A 519 -11.02 -26.09 21.40
C GLY A 519 -10.87 -26.87 22.72
N PRO A 520 -9.64 -26.98 23.27
CA PRO A 520 -9.34 -27.72 24.49
C PRO A 520 -9.95 -27.09 25.76
N HIS A 521 -10.31 -25.81 25.72
CA HIS A 521 -10.84 -25.02 26.84
C HIS A 521 -12.35 -25.15 27.04
N ARG A 522 -13.00 -26.10 26.36
CA ARG A 522 -14.45 -26.22 26.32
C ARG A 522 -15.11 -26.49 27.68
N ILE A 523 -16.16 -25.74 27.96
CA ILE A 523 -16.95 -25.77 29.19
C ILE A 523 -18.02 -26.87 29.13
N PHE A 524 -18.73 -26.98 28.00
CA PHE A 524 -19.81 -27.95 27.81
C PHE A 524 -19.46 -28.98 26.72
N PRO A 525 -19.25 -30.26 27.06
CA PRO A 525 -18.89 -31.27 26.06
C PRO A 525 -20.06 -31.49 25.07
N ARG A 526 -19.78 -31.46 23.76
CA ARG A 526 -20.69 -31.92 22.70
C ARG A 526 -19.99 -32.92 21.80
N SER A 527 -20.75 -33.92 21.36
CA SER A 527 -20.34 -34.86 20.32
C SER A 527 -20.59 -34.27 18.94
N LYS A 528 -19.76 -34.63 17.94
CA LYS A 528 -20.01 -34.31 16.52
C LYS A 528 -21.39 -34.80 16.03
N ALA A 529 -21.96 -35.82 16.68
CA ALA A 529 -23.31 -36.33 16.40
C ALA A 529 -24.44 -35.31 16.65
N VAL A 530 -24.15 -34.16 17.28
CA VAL A 530 -25.13 -33.09 17.48
C VAL A 530 -25.37 -32.24 16.22
N ILE A 531 -24.43 -32.23 15.28
CA ILE A 531 -24.55 -31.47 14.03
C ILE A 531 -25.71 -32.04 13.22
N GLY A 532 -26.63 -31.18 12.78
CA GLY A 532 -27.86 -31.57 12.10
C GLY A 532 -29.03 -31.90 13.03
N ARG A 533 -28.85 -31.87 14.35
CA ARG A 533 -29.93 -32.08 15.32
C ARG A 533 -30.65 -30.78 15.65
N LYS A 534 -31.97 -30.85 15.90
CA LYS A 534 -32.76 -29.76 16.47
C LYS A 534 -32.26 -29.40 17.87
N VAL A 535 -32.08 -28.10 18.15
CA VAL A 535 -31.55 -27.60 19.43
C VAL A 535 -32.44 -27.97 20.63
N GLN A 536 -33.76 -28.08 20.43
CA GLN A 536 -34.71 -28.52 21.46
C GLN A 536 -34.38 -29.94 21.96
N ASN A 537 -33.92 -30.81 21.07
CA ASN A 537 -33.54 -32.19 21.40
C ASN A 537 -32.16 -32.27 22.07
N CYS A 538 -31.43 -31.16 22.17
CA CYS A 538 -30.10 -31.07 22.76
C CYS A 538 -30.12 -30.61 24.23
N HIS A 539 -31.31 -30.35 24.77
CA HIS A 539 -31.56 -29.88 26.13
C HIS A 539 -32.48 -30.83 26.89
N PRO A 540 -32.38 -30.92 28.23
CA PRO A 540 -33.32 -31.68 29.05
C PRO A 540 -34.77 -31.18 28.88
N PRO A 541 -35.81 -32.05 28.99
CA PRO A 541 -37.21 -31.68 28.85
C PRO A 541 -37.63 -30.47 29.72
N GLU A 542 -37.05 -30.36 30.90
CA GLU A 542 -37.34 -29.30 31.87
C GLU A 542 -36.92 -27.90 31.40
N SER A 543 -35.93 -27.78 30.50
CA SER A 543 -35.41 -26.49 30.01
C SER A 543 -35.76 -26.17 28.57
N VAL A 544 -36.44 -27.06 27.85
CA VAL A 544 -36.84 -26.84 26.45
C VAL A 544 -37.76 -25.62 26.29
N HIS A 545 -38.67 -25.39 27.23
CA HIS A 545 -39.58 -24.24 27.19
C HIS A 545 -38.83 -22.89 27.12
N MET A 546 -37.73 -22.76 27.88
CA MET A 546 -36.90 -21.56 27.89
C MET A 546 -36.12 -21.40 26.58
N VAL A 547 -35.67 -22.51 25.98
CA VAL A 547 -35.03 -22.49 24.66
C VAL A 547 -36.01 -22.00 23.59
N GLU A 548 -37.25 -22.51 23.62
CA GLU A 548 -38.30 -22.10 22.68
C GLU A 548 -38.68 -20.62 22.85
N GLU A 549 -38.77 -20.13 24.08
CA GLU A 549 -39.06 -18.72 24.38
C GLU A 549 -37.96 -17.79 23.83
N ILE A 550 -36.68 -18.13 24.03
CA ILE A 550 -35.56 -17.36 23.49
C ILE A 550 -35.58 -17.35 21.96
N LEU A 551 -35.76 -18.53 21.34
CA LEU A 551 -35.79 -18.63 19.88
C LEU A 551 -36.97 -17.86 19.29
N ALA A 552 -38.15 -17.92 19.92
CA ALA A 552 -39.32 -17.16 19.49
C ALA A 552 -39.08 -15.65 19.59
N ALA A 553 -38.55 -15.17 20.73
CA ALA A 553 -38.22 -13.75 20.92
C ALA A 553 -37.20 -13.25 19.89
N PHE A 554 -36.19 -14.07 19.56
CA PHE A 554 -35.20 -13.73 18.53
C PHE A 554 -35.82 -13.70 17.13
N ARG A 555 -36.66 -14.69 16.79
CA ARG A 555 -37.34 -14.74 15.48
C ARG A 555 -38.27 -13.54 15.26
N ASN A 556 -38.99 -13.14 16.30
CA ASN A 556 -39.96 -12.04 16.25
C ASN A 556 -39.31 -10.65 16.30
N GLY A 557 -38.03 -10.56 16.68
CA GLY A 557 -37.36 -9.27 16.87
C GLY A 557 -37.61 -8.63 18.24
N ASP A 558 -38.18 -9.36 19.19
CA ASP A 558 -38.47 -8.85 20.54
C ASP A 558 -37.18 -8.70 21.36
N LYS A 559 -36.17 -9.53 21.07
CA LYS A 559 -34.85 -9.55 21.70
C LYS A 559 -33.78 -9.91 20.67
N ASP A 560 -32.58 -9.38 20.84
CA ASP A 560 -31.39 -9.78 20.07
C ASP A 560 -30.33 -10.49 20.92
N GLN A 561 -30.50 -10.49 22.25
CA GLN A 561 -29.59 -11.17 23.16
C GLN A 561 -30.30 -11.74 24.40
N ALA A 562 -29.75 -12.81 24.97
CA ALA A 562 -30.14 -13.38 26.26
C ALA A 562 -28.89 -13.87 27.01
N ASP A 563 -28.77 -13.51 28.29
CA ASP A 563 -27.57 -13.72 29.09
C ASP A 563 -27.85 -14.55 30.34
N PHE A 564 -26.95 -15.48 30.65
CA PHE A 564 -26.97 -16.34 31.83
C PHE A 564 -25.58 -16.42 32.44
N TRP A 565 -25.52 -16.61 33.76
CA TRP A 565 -24.27 -16.90 34.44
C TRP A 565 -24.47 -17.99 35.48
N ILE A 566 -23.55 -18.95 35.50
CA ILE A 566 -23.57 -20.07 36.44
C ILE A 566 -22.21 -20.24 37.10
N GLN A 567 -22.22 -20.75 38.31
CA GLN A 567 -21.01 -21.22 38.98
C GLN A 567 -20.97 -22.74 38.89
N SER A 568 -19.90 -23.28 38.32
CA SER A 568 -19.73 -24.72 38.16
C SER A 568 -18.27 -25.11 38.34
N ARG A 569 -18.00 -26.07 39.22
CA ARG A 569 -16.66 -26.63 39.49
C ARG A 569 -15.57 -25.57 39.73
N GLY A 570 -15.90 -24.51 40.48
CA GLY A 570 -14.96 -23.43 40.79
C GLY A 570 -14.77 -22.38 39.68
N LYS A 571 -15.51 -22.50 38.57
CA LYS A 571 -15.48 -21.54 37.46
C LYS A 571 -16.73 -20.68 37.43
N PHE A 572 -16.59 -19.41 37.07
CA PHE A 572 -17.69 -18.49 36.79
C PHE A 572 -17.93 -18.46 35.28
N ILE A 573 -18.97 -19.16 34.83
CA ILE A 573 -19.29 -19.30 33.41
C ILE A 573 -20.32 -18.27 33.02
N HIS A 574 -20.01 -17.48 32.00
CA HIS A 574 -20.93 -16.55 31.35
C HIS A 574 -21.39 -17.14 30.02
N ILE A 575 -22.70 -17.26 29.83
CA ILE A 575 -23.34 -17.84 28.65
C ILE A 575 -24.23 -16.77 28.03
N ARG A 576 -24.05 -16.49 26.75
CA ARG A 576 -24.80 -15.48 26.00
C ARG A 576 -25.36 -16.11 24.74
N TYR A 577 -26.55 -15.69 24.36
CA TYR A 577 -27.17 -16.06 23.10
C TYR A 577 -27.41 -14.79 22.30
N PHE A 578 -27.13 -14.84 21.00
CA PHE A 578 -27.34 -13.71 20.09
C PHE A 578 -28.20 -14.13 18.91
N ALA A 579 -29.15 -13.27 18.53
CA ALA A 579 -29.87 -13.40 17.27
C ALA A 579 -28.94 -12.98 16.11
N LEU A 580 -28.72 -13.88 15.15
CA LEU A 580 -28.00 -13.56 13.92
C LEU A 580 -29.00 -13.05 12.90
N ARG A 581 -28.72 -11.87 12.35
CA ARG A 581 -29.56 -11.26 11.31
C ARG A 581 -28.72 -10.92 10.08
N ASP A 582 -29.33 -10.97 8.91
CA ASP A 582 -28.72 -10.43 7.69
C ASP A 582 -28.83 -8.90 7.63
N GLU A 583 -28.24 -8.29 6.61
CA GLU A 583 -28.23 -6.83 6.38
C GLU A 583 -29.64 -6.23 6.29
N THR A 584 -30.65 -7.03 5.98
CA THR A 584 -32.05 -6.62 5.90
C THR A 584 -32.82 -6.84 7.21
N GLY A 585 -32.16 -7.34 8.25
CA GLY A 585 -32.72 -7.59 9.58
C GLY A 585 -33.41 -8.95 9.74
N ASN A 586 -33.38 -9.83 8.72
CA ASN A 586 -34.03 -11.14 8.82
C ASN A 586 -33.25 -12.07 9.73
N TYR A 587 -33.95 -12.80 10.58
CA TYR A 587 -33.35 -13.81 11.46
C TYR A 587 -32.75 -14.98 10.65
N ARG A 588 -31.44 -15.20 10.81
CA ARG A 588 -30.64 -16.25 10.16
C ARG A 588 -30.17 -17.34 11.12
N GLY A 589 -30.42 -17.20 12.42
CA GLY A 589 -30.07 -18.22 13.41
C GLY A 589 -29.72 -17.63 14.77
N THR A 590 -29.24 -18.50 15.65
CA THR A 590 -28.80 -18.14 17.00
C THR A 590 -27.37 -18.57 17.23
N LEU A 591 -26.56 -17.66 17.75
CA LEU A 591 -25.21 -17.94 18.23
C LEU A 591 -25.23 -18.11 19.76
N GLU A 592 -24.83 -19.27 20.25
CA GLU A 592 -24.49 -19.49 21.66
C GLU A 592 -23.00 -19.17 21.84
N PHE A 593 -22.70 -18.38 22.86
CA PHE A 593 -21.37 -17.98 23.30
C PHE A 593 -21.21 -18.37 24.76
N SER A 594 -20.13 -19.06 25.15
CA SER A 594 -19.82 -19.33 26.55
C SER A 594 -18.36 -19.03 26.88
N GLN A 595 -18.10 -18.43 28.04
CA GLN A 595 -16.75 -18.10 28.49
C GLN A 595 -16.58 -18.31 30.00
N ASP A 596 -15.43 -18.86 30.39
CA ASP A 596 -14.96 -18.89 31.76
C ASP A 596 -14.30 -17.55 32.10
N ILE A 597 -15.02 -16.71 32.84
CA ILE A 597 -14.56 -15.35 33.17
C ILE A 597 -13.89 -15.28 34.56
N THR A 598 -13.52 -16.42 35.15
CA THR A 598 -12.96 -16.49 36.51
C THR A 598 -11.72 -15.62 36.67
N GLU A 599 -10.75 -15.74 35.76
CA GLU A 599 -9.52 -14.95 35.81
C GLU A 599 -9.75 -13.50 35.39
N ILE A 600 -10.69 -13.26 34.46
CA ILE A 600 -11.07 -11.90 34.04
C ILE A 600 -11.61 -11.11 35.24
N LYS A 601 -12.43 -11.74 36.10
CA LYS A 601 -12.95 -11.11 37.31
C LYS A 601 -11.89 -10.77 38.36
N LYS A 602 -10.68 -11.33 38.27
CA LYS A 602 -9.56 -11.05 39.19
C LYS A 602 -8.65 -9.92 38.70
N LEU A 603 -8.82 -9.47 37.46
CA LEU A 603 -8.00 -8.40 36.91
C LEU A 603 -8.29 -7.08 37.63
N GLU A 604 -7.23 -6.46 38.15
CA GLU A 604 -7.27 -5.14 38.80
C GLU A 604 -6.11 -4.29 38.26
N GLY A 605 -6.27 -2.97 38.26
CA GLY A 605 -5.24 -2.05 37.77
C GLY A 605 -5.00 -2.13 36.26
N GLU A 606 -3.74 -1.98 35.83
CA GLU A 606 -3.36 -1.97 34.41
C GLU A 606 -2.07 -2.79 34.18
N LYS A 607 -2.03 -3.60 33.12
CA LYS A 607 -0.79 -4.24 32.62
C LYS A 607 -0.52 -3.74 31.20
N ARG A 608 0.47 -2.85 31.06
CA ARG A 608 0.82 -2.19 29.77
C ARG A 608 2.10 -2.71 29.13
N LEU A 609 2.85 -3.57 29.82
CA LEU A 609 4.12 -4.14 29.38
C LEU A 609 4.09 -5.67 29.52
N LEU A 610 4.87 -6.35 28.67
CA LEU A 610 5.08 -7.79 28.75
C LEU A 610 5.86 -8.14 30.02
N ASP A 611 5.51 -9.28 30.60
CA ASP A 611 6.15 -9.82 31.80
C ASP A 611 6.32 -11.32 31.57
N TRP A 612 7.33 -11.64 30.74
CA TRP A 612 7.75 -13.00 30.46
C TRP A 612 9.11 -13.16 31.13
N GLU A 613 9.19 -13.99 32.19
CA GLU A 613 10.48 -14.48 32.65
C GLU A 613 11.09 -15.32 31.52
N LYS A 614 12.33 -15.00 31.14
CA LYS A 614 13.05 -15.69 30.06
C LYS A 614 13.49 -17.09 30.47
#